data_AF-A0A534X7U0-F1
#
_entry.id   AF-A0A534X7U0-F1
#
_cell.length_a   1.000
_cell.length_b   1.000
_cell.length_c   1.000
_cell.angle_alpha   90.00
_cell.angle_beta   90.00
_cell.angle_gamma   90.00
#
_symmetry.space_group_name_H-M   'P 1'
#
loop_
_entity.id
_entity.type
_entity.pdbx_description
1 polymer ?
#
loop_
_entity_poly.entity_id
_entity_poly.type
_entity_poly.pdbx_seq_one_letter_code
_entity_poly.pdbx_strand_id
1 'polypeptide(L)'
;MLRAKPAPLHATDETFLFTTPTGRPIDEERFVEKHWHRAIRATGIRPRKFYATRHTFISAALSKGASLKWVARYCGTSVEMIDEHYGKWLGDDG
;
A
#
# COMPACT_ATOMS: atom_id res chain seq x y z
N MET A 1 15.49 7.12 20.94
CA MET A 1 15.53 8.28 20.02
C MET A 1 15.59 7.75 18.59
N LEU A 2 14.57 8.02 17.78
CA LEU A 2 14.62 7.72 16.34
C LEU A 2 15.57 8.75 15.70
N ARG A 3 16.69 8.31 15.10
CA ARG A 3 17.54 9.20 14.29
C ARG A 3 16.69 9.77 13.15
N ALA A 4 16.73 11.09 12.95
CA ALA A 4 16.11 11.73 11.79
C ALA A 4 16.61 11.04 10.52
N LYS A 5 15.69 10.54 9.68
CA LYS A 5 16.05 9.97 8.39
C LYS A 5 16.70 11.09 7.57
N PRO A 6 17.83 10.84 6.88
CA PRO A 6 18.45 11.85 6.04
C PRO A 6 17.43 12.31 5.00
N ALA A 7 17.04 13.58 5.07
CA ALA A 7 16.21 14.20 4.06
C ALA A 7 17.10 14.53 2.85
N PRO A 8 16.58 14.45 1.60
CA PRO A 8 17.30 14.92 0.44
C PRO A 8 17.69 16.39 0.65
N LEU A 9 18.93 16.75 0.31
CA LEU A 9 19.36 18.14 0.30
C LEU A 9 18.46 18.90 -0.68
N HIS A 10 17.72 19.91 -0.19
CA HIS A 10 16.75 20.75 -0.92
C HIS A 10 15.37 20.16 -1.25
N ALA A 11 14.89 19.15 -0.51
CA ALA A 11 13.50 18.71 -0.65
C ALA A 11 12.52 19.81 -0.20
N THR A 12 11.55 20.12 -1.06
CA THR A 12 10.36 20.92 -0.76
C THR A 12 9.13 20.01 -0.62
N ASP A 13 8.00 20.55 -0.15
CA ASP A 13 6.72 19.82 -0.10
C ASP A 13 6.22 19.37 -1.49
N GLU A 14 6.74 19.99 -2.55
CA GLU A 14 6.44 19.67 -3.94
C GLU A 14 7.39 18.59 -4.52
N THR A 15 8.43 18.21 -3.77
CA THR A 15 9.43 17.25 -4.23
C THR A 15 8.88 15.83 -4.13
N PHE A 16 8.64 15.21 -5.28
CA PHE A 16 8.21 13.81 -5.33
C PHE A 16 9.35 12.86 -4.95
N LEU A 17 9.07 11.93 -4.04
CA LEU A 17 10.04 10.89 -3.63
C LEU A 17 10.26 9.84 -4.73
N PHE A 18 9.18 9.46 -5.43
CA PHE A 18 9.21 8.44 -6.46
C PHE A 18 9.13 9.09 -7.84
N THR A 19 10.26 9.09 -8.54
CA THR A 19 10.40 9.72 -9.85
C THR A 19 10.88 8.75 -10.91
N THR A 20 10.66 9.11 -12.18
CA THR A 20 11.30 8.51 -13.33
C THR A 20 12.79 8.85 -13.34
N PRO A 21 13.62 8.16 -14.16
CA PRO A 21 15.03 8.55 -14.35
C PRO A 21 15.23 9.99 -14.86
N THR A 22 14.19 10.61 -15.41
CA THR A 22 14.19 12.00 -15.88
C THR A 22 13.68 12.99 -14.82
N GLY A 23 13.44 12.55 -13.59
CA GLY A 23 13.03 13.40 -12.46
C GLY A 23 11.54 13.75 -12.42
N ARG A 24 10.71 13.17 -13.30
CA ARG A 24 9.25 13.41 -13.27
C ARG A 24 8.56 12.48 -12.27
N PRO A 25 7.42 12.86 -11.68
CA PRO A 25 6.66 11.97 -10.82
C PRO A 25 6.30 10.67 -11.55
N ILE A 26 6.32 9.54 -10.84
CA ILE A 26 5.79 8.30 -11.39
C ILE A 26 4.28 8.45 -11.60
N ASP A 27 3.84 8.13 -12.81
CA ASP A 27 2.44 7.99 -13.16
C ASP A 27 1.99 6.54 -12.92
N GLU A 28 0.86 6.37 -12.22
CA GLU A 28 0.38 5.04 -11.83
C GLU A 28 0.02 4.19 -13.05
N GLU A 29 -0.70 4.74 -14.03
CA GLU A 29 -1.14 4.00 -15.20
C GLU A 29 0.06 3.46 -15.99
N ARG A 30 1.05 4.32 -16.25
CA ARG A 30 2.30 3.93 -16.91
C ARG A 30 3.09 2.93 -16.08
N PHE A 31 3.11 3.06 -14.76
CA PHE A 31 3.77 2.09 -13.88
C PHE A 31 3.10 0.72 -13.97
N VAL A 32 1.77 0.69 -13.95
CA VAL A 32 0.99 -0.54 -14.04
C VAL A 32 1.24 -1.25 -15.37
N GLU A 33 1.16 -0.50 -16.46
CA GLU A 33 1.38 -0.99 -17.82
C GLU A 33 2.80 -1.54 -18.01
N LYS A 34 3.82 -0.76 -17.61
CA LYS A 34 5.21 -1.06 -17.92
C LYS A 34 5.88 -2.00 -16.94
N HIS A 35 5.52 -1.95 -15.65
CA HIS A 35 6.28 -2.63 -14.60
C HIS A 35 5.43 -3.65 -13.83
N TRP A 36 4.24 -3.27 -13.36
CA TRP A 36 3.42 -4.13 -12.50
C TRP A 36 3.04 -5.46 -13.19
N HIS A 37 2.46 -5.40 -14.38
CA HIS A 37 2.05 -6.61 -15.08
C HIS A 37 3.23 -7.51 -15.46
N ARG A 38 4.42 -6.93 -15.69
CA ARG A 38 5.64 -7.70 -15.92
C ARG A 38 6.08 -8.43 -14.65
N ALA A 39 6.10 -7.75 -13.51
CA ALA A 39 6.44 -8.34 -12.22
C ALA A 39 5.48 -9.48 -11.83
N ILE A 40 4.17 -9.29 -12.04
CA ILE A 40 3.16 -10.32 -11.78
C ILE A 40 3.39 -11.55 -12.66
N ARG A 41 3.68 -11.37 -13.96
CA ARG A 41 4.00 -12.49 -14.86
C ARG A 41 5.29 -13.21 -14.47
N ALA A 42 6.34 -12.46 -14.15
CA ALA A 42 7.64 -13.01 -13.77
C ALA A 42 7.59 -13.84 -12.47
N THR A 43 6.64 -13.55 -11.60
CA THR A 43 6.44 -14.28 -10.33
C THR A 43 5.38 -15.37 -10.41
N GLY A 44 4.74 -15.58 -11.57
CA GLY A 44 3.67 -16.57 -11.74
C GLY A 44 2.38 -16.25 -10.99
N ILE A 45 2.23 -15.02 -10.49
CA ILE A 45 1.02 -14.58 -9.78
C ILE A 45 -0.11 -14.37 -10.80
N ARG A 46 -1.34 -14.73 -10.42
CA ARG A 46 -2.54 -14.46 -11.24
C ARG A 46 -2.64 -12.95 -11.55
N PRO A 47 -3.04 -12.57 -12.79
CA PRO A 47 -3.27 -11.16 -13.14
C PRO A 47 -4.21 -10.47 -12.14
N ARG A 48 -3.78 -9.31 -11.64
CA ARG A 48 -4.55 -8.49 -10.70
C ARG A 48 -4.12 -7.02 -10.75
N LYS A 49 -4.99 -6.13 -10.28
CA LYS A 49 -4.74 -4.68 -10.21
C LYS A 49 -3.65 -4.35 -9.18
N PHE A 50 -2.93 -3.24 -9.35
CA PHE A 50 -1.96 -2.76 -8.37
C PHE A 50 -2.60 -2.48 -7.01
N TYR A 51 -3.80 -1.88 -7.01
CA TYR A 51 -4.60 -1.63 -5.81
C TYR A 51 -4.92 -2.89 -4.97
N ALA A 52 -4.81 -4.10 -5.54
CA ALA A 52 -4.95 -5.35 -4.79
C ALA A 52 -3.93 -5.49 -3.66
N THR A 53 -2.77 -4.82 -3.76
CA THR A 53 -1.76 -4.77 -2.70
C THR A 53 -2.32 -4.22 -1.39
N ARG A 54 -3.18 -3.18 -1.46
CA ARG A 54 -3.88 -2.62 -0.30
C ARG A 54 -4.82 -3.64 0.34
N HIS A 55 -5.61 -4.36 -0.46
CA HIS A 55 -6.50 -5.41 0.03
C HIS A 55 -5.70 -6.54 0.74
N THR A 56 -4.58 -6.95 0.16
CA THR A 56 -3.70 -7.96 0.76
C THR A 56 -3.09 -7.47 2.06
N PHE A 57 -2.65 -6.22 2.13
CA PHE A 57 -2.13 -5.62 3.37
C PHE A 57 -3.18 -5.63 4.48
N ILE A 58 -4.40 -5.14 4.20
CA ILE A 58 -5.48 -5.08 5.20
C ILE A 58 -5.81 -6.47 5.71
N SER A 59 -6.08 -7.41 4.80
CA SER A 59 -6.44 -8.79 5.17
C SER A 59 -5.34 -9.44 6.00
N ALA A 60 -4.07 -9.33 5.58
CA ALA A 60 -2.95 -9.93 6.30
C ALA A 60 -2.69 -9.29 7.67
N ALA A 61 -2.94 -7.99 7.83
CA ALA A 61 -2.81 -7.30 9.11
C ALA A 61 -3.90 -7.76 10.09
N LEU A 62 -5.15 -7.81 9.64
CA LEU A 62 -6.28 -8.25 10.48
C LEU A 62 -6.15 -9.72 10.87
N SER A 63 -5.78 -10.61 9.95
CA SER A 63 -5.52 -12.02 10.26
C SER A 63 -4.35 -12.25 11.22
N LYS A 64 -3.51 -11.22 11.46
CA LYS A 64 -2.44 -11.23 12.47
C LYS A 64 -2.82 -10.52 13.77
N GLY A 65 -4.10 -10.20 13.95
CA GLY A 65 -4.63 -9.57 15.16
C GLY A 65 -4.41 -8.05 15.23
N ALA A 66 -4.11 -7.39 14.12
CA ALA A 66 -4.06 -5.93 14.12
C ALA A 66 -5.45 -5.34 14.38
N SER A 67 -5.53 -4.27 15.18
CA SER A 67 -6.83 -3.64 15.48
C SER A 67 -7.41 -2.93 14.25
N LEU A 68 -8.73 -3.02 14.05
CA LEU A 68 -9.42 -2.35 12.94
C LEU A 68 -9.13 -0.85 12.92
N LYS A 69 -9.21 -0.20 14.08
CA LYS A 69 -8.94 1.24 14.22
C LYS A 69 -7.51 1.62 13.81
N TRP A 70 -6.54 0.75 14.07
CA TRP A 70 -5.18 0.99 13.62
C TRP A 70 -5.06 0.83 12.10
N VAL A 71 -5.63 -0.23 11.54
CA VAL A 71 -5.61 -0.48 10.08
C VAL A 71 -6.33 0.64 9.33
N ALA A 72 -7.50 1.07 9.79
CA ALA A 72 -8.28 2.17 9.23
C ALA A 72 -7.47 3.47 9.17
N ARG A 73 -6.81 3.85 10.27
CA ARG A 73 -5.91 5.02 10.32
C ARG A 73 -4.73 4.88 9.38
N TYR A 74 -4.06 3.71 9.38
CA TYR A 74 -2.90 3.47 8.51
C TYR A 74 -3.28 3.57 7.03
N CYS A 75 -4.43 3.02 6.67
CA CYS A 75 -4.93 3.02 5.31
C CYS A 75 -5.64 4.33 4.92
N GLY A 76 -5.87 5.26 5.85
CA GLY A 76 -6.61 6.51 5.58
C GLY A 76 -8.05 6.26 5.17
N THR A 77 -8.76 5.39 5.89
CA THR A 77 -10.15 5.03 5.61
C THR A 77 -10.94 4.85 6.91
N SER A 78 -12.25 4.62 6.82
CA SER A 78 -13.11 4.47 7.99
C SER A 78 -13.05 3.05 8.55
N VAL A 79 -13.40 2.90 9.83
CA VAL A 79 -13.45 1.57 10.47
C VAL A 79 -14.60 0.76 9.88
N GLU A 80 -15.72 1.42 9.60
CA GLU A 80 -16.92 0.84 9.01
C GLU A 80 -16.61 0.20 7.64
N MET A 81 -15.82 0.88 6.80
CA MET A 81 -15.39 0.33 5.50
C MET A 81 -14.50 -0.90 5.67
N ILE A 82 -13.60 -0.88 6.65
CA ILE A 82 -12.72 -2.03 6.92
C ILE A 82 -13.53 -3.21 7.45
N ASP A 83 -14.47 -2.97 8.36
CA ASP A 83 -15.33 -3.99 8.93
C ASP A 83 -16.22 -4.64 7.85
N GLU A 84 -16.88 -3.83 7.03
CA GLU A 84 -17.74 -4.29 5.94
C GLU A 84 -17.00 -5.21 4.95
N HIS A 85 -15.77 -4.84 4.56
CA HIS A 85 -15.03 -5.56 3.51
C HIS A 85 -14.10 -6.66 4.04
N TYR A 86 -13.68 -6.60 5.31
CA TYR A 86 -12.64 -7.46 5.85
C TYR A 86 -12.94 -8.04 7.24
N GLY A 87 -14.11 -7.76 7.83
CA GLY A 87 -14.50 -8.29 9.14
C GLY A 87 -14.41 -9.82 9.24
N LYS A 88 -14.63 -10.54 8.13
CA LYS A 88 -14.47 -12.00 8.06
C LYS A 88 -13.04 -12.53 8.34
N TRP A 89 -12.03 -11.66 8.33
CA TRP A 89 -10.64 -12.02 8.58
C TRP A 89 -10.19 -11.73 10.01
N LEU A 90 -11.08 -11.14 10.81
CA LEU A 90 -10.99 -11.19 12.26
C LEU A 90 -11.21 -12.65 12.63
N GLY A 91 -10.26 -13.26 13.35
CA GLY A 91 -10.52 -14.57 13.93
C GLY A 91 -11.78 -14.48 14.80
N ASP A 92 -12.47 -15.61 15.02
CA ASP A 92 -13.47 -15.67 16.10
C ASP A 92 -12.75 -15.19 17.36
N ASP A 93 -13.16 -14.02 17.85
CA ASP A 93 -12.77 -13.54 19.17
C ASP A 93 -13.37 -14.56 20.15
N GLY A 94 -12.56 -15.55 20.55
CA GLY A 94 -12.92 -16.50 21.60
C GLY A 94 -13.18 -15.82 22.93
#